data_AF-A0A3N0CLM2-F1
#
_entry.id   AF-A0A3N0CLM2-F1
#
_cell.length_a   1.000
_cell.length_b   1.000
_cell.length_c   1.000
_cell.angle_alpha   90.00
_cell.angle_beta   90.00
_cell.angle_gamma   90.00
#
_symmetry.space_group_name_H-M   'P 1'
#
loop_
_entity.id
_entity.type
_entity.pdbx_description
1 polymer ?
#
loop_
_entity_poly.entity_id
_entity_poly.type
_entity_poly.pdbx_seq_one_letter_code
_entity_poly.pdbx_strand_id
1 'polypeptide(L)'
;MFGSSSDERPPLERAQEAASGLTAGTWESVEALALLAIEVQGPEGARLYELARTKAAKLKSGDWSSVRALTLLARAGRELA
;
A
#
# COMPACT_ATOMS: atom_id res chain seq x y z
N MET A 1 -1.44 -34.54 -9.70
CA MET A 1 -2.56 -34.01 -8.92
C MET A 1 -2.08 -32.71 -8.28
N PHE A 2 -2.35 -31.56 -8.89
CA PHE A 2 -2.04 -30.27 -8.27
C PHE A 2 -3.29 -29.84 -7.53
N GLY A 3 -3.29 -30.01 -6.21
CA GLY A 3 -4.32 -29.44 -5.37
C GLY A 3 -4.19 -27.92 -5.43
N SER A 4 -5.17 -27.25 -6.02
CA SER A 4 -5.45 -25.85 -5.69
C SER A 4 -5.85 -25.83 -4.23
N SER A 5 -4.88 -25.73 -3.33
CA SER A 5 -5.13 -25.23 -1.99
C SER A 5 -5.68 -23.82 -2.18
N SER A 6 -6.99 -23.66 -2.04
CA SER A 6 -7.60 -22.35 -1.89
C SER A 6 -6.78 -21.60 -0.84
N ASP A 7 -6.32 -20.41 -1.15
CA ASP A 7 -5.61 -19.58 -0.20
C ASP A 7 -6.62 -19.15 0.88
N GLU A 8 -6.72 -19.92 1.96
CA GLU A 8 -7.71 -19.76 3.04
C GLU A 8 -7.42 -18.55 3.94
N ARG A 9 -6.35 -17.79 3.65
CA ARG A 9 -5.98 -16.61 4.43
C ARG A 9 -7.00 -15.48 4.26
N PRO A 10 -7.26 -14.70 5.33
CA PRO A 10 -8.09 -13.51 5.27
C PRO A 10 -7.67 -12.58 4.12
N PRO A 11 -8.62 -11.92 3.43
CA PRO A 11 -8.30 -11.04 2.30
C PRO A 11 -7.24 -9.97 2.59
N LEU A 12 -7.23 -9.43 3.81
CA LEU A 12 -6.25 -8.42 4.23
C LEU A 12 -4.82 -8.99 4.30
N GLU A 13 -4.66 -10.21 4.85
CA GLU A 13 -3.36 -10.86 4.95
C GLU A 13 -2.77 -11.17 3.57
N ARG A 14 -3.61 -11.63 2.63
CA ARG A 14 -3.21 -11.84 1.24
C ARG A 14 -2.83 -10.53 0.55
N ALA A 15 -3.53 -9.44 0.85
CA ALA A 15 -3.21 -8.13 0.31
C ALA A 15 -1.88 -7.58 0.87
N GLN A 16 -1.58 -7.81 2.15
CA GLN A 16 -0.28 -7.46 2.76
C GLN A 16 0.87 -8.25 2.12
N GLU A 17 0.70 -9.55 1.94
CA GLU A 17 1.71 -10.37 1.26
C GLU A 17 1.91 -9.92 -0.19
N ALA A 18 0.83 -9.69 -0.95
CA ALA A 18 0.91 -9.16 -2.30
C ALA A 18 1.62 -7.80 -2.36
N ALA A 19 1.38 -6.93 -1.37
CA ALA A 19 2.03 -5.63 -1.28
C ALA A 19 3.54 -5.70 -1.08
N SER A 20 4.04 -6.76 -0.42
CA SER A 20 5.47 -7.02 -0.28
C SER A 20 6.16 -7.27 -1.63
N GLY A 21 5.40 -7.80 -2.60
CA GLY A 21 5.86 -8.07 -3.97
C GLY A 21 5.69 -6.89 -4.94
N LEU A 22 5.08 -5.77 -4.52
CA LEU A 22 4.86 -4.64 -5.43
C LEU A 22 6.19 -3.98 -5.82
N THR A 23 6.42 -3.93 -7.14
CA THR A 23 7.60 -3.30 -7.72
C THR A 23 7.71 -1.84 -7.28
N ALA A 24 8.90 -1.50 -6.80
CA ALA A 24 9.20 -0.14 -6.36
C ALA A 24 9.28 0.77 -7.59
N GLY A 25 8.28 1.65 -7.77
CA GLY A 25 8.41 2.71 -8.77
C GLY A 25 7.12 3.23 -9.41
N THR A 26 5.94 2.81 -8.97
CA THR A 26 4.67 3.28 -9.57
C THR A 26 3.77 3.96 -8.55
N TRP A 27 2.93 4.88 -9.02
CA TRP A 27 1.93 5.54 -8.20
C TRP A 27 0.87 4.56 -7.69
N GLU A 28 0.56 3.52 -8.45
CA GLU A 28 -0.32 2.42 -8.06
C GLU A 28 0.23 1.65 -6.85
N SER A 29 1.56 1.47 -6.77
CA SER A 29 2.19 0.88 -5.59
C SER A 29 2.06 1.77 -4.36
N VAL A 30 2.20 3.09 -4.52
CA VAL A 30 2.00 4.06 -3.42
C VAL A 30 0.55 4.04 -2.94
N GLU A 31 -0.42 4.04 -3.86
CA GLU A 31 -1.84 3.96 -3.55
C GLU A 31 -2.19 2.67 -2.78
N ALA A 32 -1.73 1.51 -3.27
CA ALA A 32 -2.00 0.23 -2.61
C ALA A 32 -1.44 0.19 -1.18
N LEU A 33 -0.22 0.70 -0.98
CA LEU A 33 0.40 0.76 0.35
C LEU A 33 -0.33 1.74 1.27
N ALA A 34 -0.78 2.89 0.76
CA ALA A 34 -1.56 3.85 1.55
C ALA A 34 -2.91 3.29 1.99
N LEU A 35 -3.60 2.55 1.12
CA LEU A 35 -4.85 1.86 1.47
C LEU A 35 -4.61 0.79 2.54
N LEU A 36 -3.59 -0.04 2.37
CA LEU A 36 -3.26 -1.07 3.36
C LEU A 36 -2.84 -0.48 4.71
N ALA A 37 -2.13 0.66 4.70
CA ALA A 37 -1.76 1.35 5.92
C ALA A 37 -3.00 1.77 6.75
N ILE A 38 -4.07 2.22 6.08
CA ILE A 38 -5.35 2.58 6.71
C ILE A 38 -6.04 1.35 7.29
N GLU A 39 -6.07 0.23 6.56
CA GLU A 39 -6.80 -0.99 6.96
C GLU A 39 -6.10 -1.77 8.08
N VAL A 40 -4.75 -1.84 8.05
CA VAL A 40 -3.98 -2.64 9.02
C VAL A 40 -3.86 -1.92 10.37
N GLN A 41 -3.73 -0.59 10.36
CA GLN A 41 -3.50 0.24 11.54
C GLN A 41 -2.31 -0.19 12.42
N GLY A 42 -2.07 0.54 13.51
CA GLY A 42 -1.01 0.22 14.47
C GLY A 42 0.41 0.24 13.89
N PRO A 43 1.37 -0.49 14.48
CA PRO A 43 2.77 -0.45 14.08
C PRO A 43 3.02 -0.88 12.63
N GLU A 44 2.25 -1.86 12.14
CA GLU A 44 2.40 -2.36 10.78
C GLU A 44 1.80 -1.40 9.76
N GLY A 45 0.64 -0.79 10.06
CA GLY A 45 0.08 0.30 9.27
C GLY A 45 1.06 1.49 9.15
N ALA A 46 1.72 1.86 10.26
CA ALA A 46 2.74 2.91 10.26
C ALA A 46 3.94 2.57 9.36
N ARG A 47 4.40 1.31 9.34
CA ARG A 47 5.48 0.86 8.45
C ARG A 47 5.09 0.94 6.97
N LEU A 48 3.87 0.51 6.64
CA LEU A 48 3.33 0.60 5.28
C LEU A 48 3.20 2.05 4.82
N TYR A 49 2.73 2.94 5.71
CA TYR A 49 2.66 4.37 5.45
C TYR A 49 4.04 4.97 5.17
N GLU A 50 5.04 4.68 6.01
CA GLU A 50 6.41 5.16 5.82
C GLU A 50 7.04 4.65 4.51
N LEU A 51 6.75 3.39 4.15
CA LEU A 51 7.16 2.83 2.87
C LEU A 51 6.51 3.55 1.69
N ALA A 52 5.20 3.81 1.76
CA ALA A 52 4.47 4.56 0.75
C ALA A 52 5.02 5.99 0.60
N ARG A 53 5.31 6.66 1.71
CA ARG A 53 5.89 8.01 1.73
C ARG A 53 7.28 8.05 1.09
N THR A 54 8.14 7.09 1.45
CA THR A 54 9.48 6.97 0.90
C THR A 54 9.46 6.69 -0.61
N LYS A 55 8.50 5.88 -1.08
CA LYS A 55 8.31 5.60 -2.50
C LYS A 55 7.81 6.84 -3.24
N ALA A 56 6.77 7.49 -2.74
CA ALA A 56 6.22 8.71 -3.32
C ALA A 56 7.27 9.81 -3.50
N ALA A 57 8.18 9.97 -2.53
CA ALA A 57 9.26 10.96 -2.59
C ALA A 57 10.27 10.73 -3.74
N LYS A 58 10.33 9.51 -4.29
CA LYS A 58 11.22 9.16 -5.42
C LYS A 58 10.54 9.27 -6.78
N LEU A 59 9.23 9.53 -6.82
CA LEU A 59 8.46 9.61 -8.05
C LEU A 59 8.24 11.07 -8.46
N LYS A 60 8.26 11.31 -9.78
CA LYS A 60 7.89 12.61 -10.33
C LYS A 60 6.37 12.72 -10.38
N SER A 61 5.83 13.71 -9.71
CA SER A 61 4.40 14.04 -9.76
C SER A 61 4.04 14.79 -11.05
N GLY A 62 2.75 14.84 -11.36
CA GLY A 62 2.23 15.65 -12.47
C GLY A 62 1.17 14.97 -13.34
N ASP A 63 0.80 13.73 -13.01
CA ASP A 63 -0.28 12.99 -13.66
C ASP A 63 -1.43 12.68 -12.69
N TRP A 64 -2.53 12.17 -13.24
CA TRP A 64 -3.72 11.81 -12.46
C TRP A 64 -3.43 10.75 -11.39
N SER A 65 -2.58 9.77 -11.68
CA SER A 65 -2.19 8.72 -10.73
C SER A 65 -1.45 9.32 -9.52
N SER A 66 -0.57 10.30 -9.74
CA SER A 66 0.14 11.00 -8.68
C SER A 66 -0.79 11.76 -7.75
N VAL A 67 -1.79 12.46 -8.29
CA VAL A 67 -2.77 13.20 -7.48
C VAL A 67 -3.56 12.24 -6.60
N ARG A 68 -4.05 11.14 -7.17
CA ARG A 68 -4.83 10.13 -6.44
C ARG A 68 -4.00 9.46 -5.35
N ALA A 69 -2.80 8.97 -5.69
CA ALA A 69 -1.91 8.29 -4.76
C ALA A 69 -1.47 9.21 -3.61
N LEU A 70 -1.11 10.47 -3.90
CA LEU A 70 -0.73 11.44 -2.87
C LEU A 70 -1.92 11.82 -1.97
N THR A 71 -3.13 11.89 -2.51
CA THR A 71 -4.34 12.15 -1.72
C THR A 71 -4.61 11.02 -0.73
N LEU A 72 -4.48 9.76 -1.18
CA LEU A 72 -4.62 8.59 -0.31
C LEU A 72 -3.51 8.50 0.72
N LEU A 73 -2.27 8.81 0.34
CA LEU A 73 -1.15 8.89 1.27
C LEU A 73 -1.40 9.94 2.36
N ALA A 74 -1.90 11.13 1.99
CA ALA A 74 -2.27 12.16 2.94
C ALA A 74 -3.41 11.72 3.87
N ARG A 75 -4.37 10.92 3.37
CA ARG A 75 -5.42 10.32 4.21
C ARG A 75 -4.82 9.32 5.20
N ALA A 76 -3.98 8.40 4.75
CA ALA A 76 -3.31 7.42 5.61
C ALA A 76 -2.54 8.08 6.75
N GLY A 77 -1.84 9.19 6.47
CA GLY A 77 -1.14 9.96 7.50
C GLY A 77 -2.05 10.61 8.55
N ARG A 78 -3.31 10.91 8.22
CA ARG A 78 -4.29 11.42 9.20
C ARG A 78 -4.93 10.33 10.05
N GLU A 79 -5.14 9.15 9.46
CA GLU A 79 -5.79 8.01 10.13
C GLU A 79 -4.82 7.29 11.10
N LEU A 80 -3.52 7.42 10.87
CA LEU A 80 -2.46 6.80 11.68
C LEU A 80 -1.80 7.76 12.70
N ALA A 81 -2.18 9.03 12.71
CA ALA A 81 -1.72 10.03 13.67
C ALA A 81 -2.49 9.93 14.98
#